data_AF-A0A848RE17-F1
#
_entry.id   AF-A0A848RE17-F1
#
_cell.length_a   1.000
_cell.length_b   1.000
_cell.length_c   1.000
_cell.angle_alpha   90.00
_cell.angle_beta   90.00
_cell.angle_gamma   90.00
#
_symmetry.space_group_name_H-M   'P 1'
#
loop_
_entity.id
_entity.type
_entity.pdbx_description
1 polymer ?
#
loop_
_entity_poly.entity_id
_entity_poly.type
_entity_poly.pdbx_seq_one_letter_code
_entity_poly.pdbx_strand_id
1 'polypeptide(L)'
;MYRGMYPNLSNKAIAEKAKANMLNKIEYTIDDSEYEAKDIIIRSAKEPDGYEAIVDYINKNLKPNYYATLDTTEENINILKRHINSLPNEVKESALLYIEDMESEDNFDETIAKKYLKTNILYRSSEKDAASKCVAYAKEYWKDYNPSYPDWDVDCANFVSQCLYAGEKKMKHEYPKIDDSRNWFSYGSKKEPSQVSSTWRGANMFKWHWVSRSYAYKDFDLSKNGELSRLYNYAQAGYPISFLNSKDGAYHTLIITGFNNNTKDVGVRNHSGRVNNENTGVRWLSGDNVKVRVYVVYKL
;
A
#
# COMPACT_ATOMS: atom_id res chain seq x y z
N MET A 1 -12.13 20.48 -12.69
CA MET A 1 -10.94 20.36 -11.81
C MET A 1 -9.73 21.14 -12.35
N TYR A 2 -9.26 20.91 -13.59
CA TYR A 2 -8.07 21.59 -14.14
C TYR A 2 -8.20 23.11 -14.41
N ARG A 3 -9.40 23.61 -14.77
CA ARG A 3 -9.63 25.03 -15.04
C ARG A 3 -9.44 25.94 -13.82
N GLY A 4 -9.65 25.38 -12.61
CA GLY A 4 -9.39 26.09 -11.35
C GLY A 4 -7.91 26.14 -10.95
N MET A 5 -7.08 25.26 -11.52
CA MET A 5 -5.62 25.22 -11.26
C MET A 5 -4.82 26.03 -12.29
N TYR A 6 -5.37 26.29 -13.48
CA TYR A 6 -4.69 27.03 -14.56
C TYR A 6 -5.65 28.03 -15.23
N PRO A 7 -6.03 29.12 -14.55
CA PRO A 7 -7.07 30.05 -15.04
C PRO A 7 -6.67 30.82 -16.30
N ASN A 8 -5.36 30.92 -16.58
CA ASN A 8 -4.81 31.73 -17.67
C ASN A 8 -4.48 30.92 -18.94
N LEU A 9 -4.79 29.62 -19.00
CA LEU A 9 -4.55 28.78 -20.17
C LEU A 9 -5.81 28.64 -21.02
N SER A 10 -5.62 28.56 -22.35
CA SER A 10 -6.72 28.29 -23.28
C SER A 10 -7.23 26.86 -23.12
N ASN A 11 -8.50 26.60 -23.47
CA ASN A 11 -9.11 25.28 -23.36
C ASN A 11 -8.33 24.21 -24.16
N LYS A 12 -7.72 24.59 -25.29
CA LYS A 12 -6.86 23.71 -26.09
C LYS A 12 -5.57 23.32 -25.35
N ALA A 13 -4.93 24.27 -24.68
CA ALA A 13 -3.72 24.01 -23.88
C ALA A 13 -4.00 23.20 -22.61
N ILE A 14 -5.20 23.35 -22.02
CA ILE A 14 -5.67 22.52 -20.90
C ILE A 14 -5.89 21.06 -21.37
N ALA A 15 -6.48 20.86 -22.55
CA ALA A 15 -6.68 19.54 -23.13
C ALA A 15 -5.36 18.86 -23.51
N GLU A 16 -4.38 19.59 -24.04
CA GLU A 16 -3.04 19.04 -24.33
C GLU A 16 -2.27 18.65 -23.05
N LYS A 17 -2.36 19.45 -21.97
CA LYS A 17 -1.79 19.08 -20.67
C LYS A 17 -2.48 17.87 -20.04
N ALA A 18 -3.80 17.75 -20.18
CA ALA A 18 -4.54 16.58 -19.72
C ALA A 18 -4.13 15.31 -20.50
N LYS A 19 -3.97 15.43 -21.83
CA LYS A 19 -3.42 14.37 -22.68
C LYS A 19 -1.99 13.98 -22.31
N ALA A 20 -1.10 14.93 -22.02
CA ALA A 20 0.26 14.65 -21.57
C ALA A 20 0.31 13.90 -20.23
N ASN A 21 -0.62 14.20 -19.31
CA ASN A 21 -0.76 13.46 -18.04
C ASN A 21 -1.36 12.05 -18.22
N MET A 22 -2.22 11.84 -19.22
CA MET A 22 -2.71 10.52 -19.58
C MET A 22 -1.64 9.70 -20.32
N LEU A 23 -0.83 10.34 -21.17
CA LEU A 23 0.31 9.72 -21.85
C LEU A 23 1.43 9.33 -20.86
N ASN A 24 1.70 10.13 -19.82
CA ASN A 24 2.59 9.75 -18.71
C ASN A 24 2.08 8.54 -17.90
N LYS A 25 0.76 8.26 -17.93
CA LYS A 25 0.17 7.03 -17.37
C LYS A 25 0.27 5.84 -18.34
N ILE A 26 0.37 6.09 -19.65
CA ILE A 26 0.50 5.06 -20.70
C ILE A 26 1.97 4.70 -20.96
N GLU A 27 2.94 5.58 -20.67
CA GLU A 27 4.38 5.26 -20.73
C GLU A 27 4.83 4.24 -19.65
N TYR A 28 3.97 3.87 -18.71
CA TYR A 28 4.19 2.73 -17.80
C TYR A 28 3.75 1.38 -18.39
N THR A 29 3.26 1.36 -19.63
CA THR A 29 2.92 0.14 -20.36
C THR A 29 4.02 -0.16 -21.38
N ILE A 30 5.20 -0.57 -20.91
CA ILE A 30 6.23 -1.18 -21.77
C ILE A 30 6.61 -2.55 -21.19
N ASP A 31 6.08 -3.56 -21.89
CA ASP A 31 6.57 -4.93 -22.09
C ASP A 31 6.54 -5.92 -20.91
N ASP A 32 5.35 -6.48 -20.66
CA ASP A 32 5.11 -7.63 -19.78
C ASP A 32 5.20 -8.99 -20.49
N SER A 33 5.75 -9.06 -21.72
CA SER A 33 5.71 -10.32 -22.49
C SER A 33 6.78 -11.37 -22.12
N GLU A 34 7.69 -11.08 -21.17
CA GLU A 34 8.75 -12.02 -20.75
C GLU A 34 8.64 -12.53 -19.29
N TYR A 35 7.66 -12.08 -18.50
CA TYR A 35 7.57 -12.43 -17.07
C TYR A 35 6.62 -13.60 -16.72
N GLU A 36 5.79 -14.06 -17.65
CA GLU A 36 4.79 -15.11 -17.36
C GLU A 36 5.37 -16.54 -17.21
N ALA A 37 6.65 -16.77 -17.49
CA ALA A 37 7.16 -18.14 -17.61
C ALA A 37 7.72 -18.79 -16.31
N LYS A 38 7.74 -18.12 -15.14
CA LYS A 38 8.45 -18.66 -13.96
C LYS A 38 7.72 -18.71 -12.60
N ASP A 39 6.54 -18.11 -12.45
CA ASP A 39 5.86 -18.03 -11.13
C ASP A 39 4.73 -19.05 -10.91
N ILE A 40 4.66 -20.11 -11.71
CA ILE A 40 3.56 -21.10 -11.66
C ILE A 40 3.57 -21.99 -10.39
N ILE A 41 4.62 -22.00 -9.57
CA ILE A 41 4.76 -23.08 -8.54
C ILE A 41 4.32 -22.70 -7.10
N ILE A 42 3.91 -21.47 -6.78
CA ILE A 42 3.41 -21.17 -5.42
C ILE A 42 2.15 -20.28 -5.45
N ARG A 43 1.10 -20.76 -6.11
CA ARG A 43 -0.27 -20.24 -5.91
C ARG A 43 -1.13 -21.34 -5.31
N SER A 44 -1.09 -21.52 -3.99
CA SER A 44 -2.04 -22.39 -3.29
C SER A 44 -2.50 -21.78 -1.96
N ALA A 45 -3.55 -20.95 -2.05
CA ALA A 45 -4.66 -20.75 -1.11
C ALA A 45 -5.26 -19.36 -1.37
N LYS A 46 -6.22 -19.31 -2.30
CA LYS A 46 -6.84 -18.14 -2.90
C LYS A 46 -7.58 -17.25 -1.88
N GLU A 47 -7.00 -16.11 -1.53
CA GLU A 47 -7.81 -14.89 -1.42
C GLU A 47 -7.89 -14.30 -2.84
N PRO A 48 -9.10 -14.00 -3.36
CA PRO A 48 -9.25 -13.50 -4.71
C PRO A 48 -8.55 -12.13 -4.85
N ASP A 49 -7.67 -12.00 -5.83
CA ASP A 49 -6.96 -10.75 -6.13
C ASP A 49 -7.75 -9.89 -7.13
N GLY A 50 -7.58 -8.57 -7.03
CA GLY A 50 -8.28 -7.62 -7.91
C GLY A 50 -9.81 -7.73 -7.88
N TYR A 51 -10.41 -7.92 -9.05
CA TYR A 51 -11.88 -8.01 -9.22
C TYR A 51 -12.46 -9.40 -8.96
N GLU A 52 -11.62 -10.41 -8.72
CA GLU A 52 -12.09 -11.75 -8.37
C GLU A 52 -12.92 -11.73 -7.07
N ALA A 53 -12.63 -10.82 -6.14
CA ALA A 53 -13.35 -10.70 -4.88
C ALA A 53 -14.80 -10.24 -5.10
N ILE A 54 -15.03 -9.43 -6.14
CA ILE A 54 -16.35 -8.96 -6.54
C ILE A 54 -17.15 -10.06 -7.24
N VAL A 55 -16.51 -10.81 -8.13
CA VAL A 55 -17.08 -11.99 -8.77
C VAL A 55 -17.51 -13.02 -7.71
N ASP A 56 -16.63 -13.32 -6.75
CA ASP A 56 -16.93 -14.19 -5.61
C ASP A 56 -18.09 -13.67 -4.77
N TYR A 57 -18.12 -12.36 -4.51
CA TYR A 57 -19.19 -11.74 -3.73
C TYR A 57 -20.54 -11.82 -4.46
N ILE A 58 -20.57 -11.64 -5.78
CA ILE A 58 -21.76 -11.80 -6.61
C ILE A 58 -22.30 -13.23 -6.48
N ASN A 59 -21.43 -14.22 -6.70
CA ASN A 59 -21.76 -15.64 -6.61
C ASN A 59 -22.29 -16.03 -5.22
N LYS A 60 -21.67 -15.52 -4.16
CA LYS A 60 -22.02 -15.89 -2.79
C LYS A 60 -23.26 -15.16 -2.27
N ASN A 61 -23.43 -13.88 -2.61
CA ASN A 61 -24.34 -12.99 -1.88
C ASN A 61 -25.41 -12.32 -2.74
N LEU A 62 -25.15 -12.06 -4.02
CA LEU A 62 -26.06 -11.24 -4.85
C LEU A 62 -26.91 -12.06 -5.80
N LYS A 63 -26.35 -13.13 -6.38
CA LYS A 63 -27.09 -13.99 -7.32
C LYS A 63 -26.54 -15.43 -7.33
N PRO A 64 -26.87 -16.26 -6.33
CA PRO A 64 -26.32 -17.62 -6.21
C PRO A 64 -26.68 -18.60 -7.34
N ASN A 65 -27.76 -18.33 -8.08
CA ASN A 65 -28.21 -19.13 -9.22
C ASN A 65 -27.58 -18.67 -10.55
N TYR A 66 -26.57 -17.81 -10.48
CA TYR A 66 -25.81 -17.29 -11.60
C TYR A 66 -24.33 -17.50 -11.31
N TYR A 67 -23.58 -17.92 -12.31
CA TYR A 67 -22.14 -18.15 -12.18
C TYR A 67 -21.39 -16.96 -12.77
N ALA A 68 -21.11 -15.98 -11.93
CA ALA A 68 -20.26 -14.84 -12.25
C ALA A 68 -18.82 -15.32 -12.48
N THR A 69 -18.20 -14.84 -13.55
CA THR A 69 -16.75 -14.90 -13.82
C THR A 69 -16.26 -13.51 -14.23
N LEU A 70 -14.95 -13.31 -14.43
CA LEU A 70 -14.43 -12.05 -14.97
C LEU A 70 -14.91 -11.80 -16.42
N ASP A 71 -15.28 -12.84 -17.15
CA ASP A 71 -15.77 -12.74 -18.53
C ASP A 71 -17.26 -12.39 -18.62
N THR A 72 -18.01 -12.51 -17.51
CA THR A 72 -19.45 -12.20 -17.47
C THR A 72 -19.75 -10.76 -17.06
N THR A 73 -18.86 -9.86 -17.47
CA THR A 73 -18.79 -8.46 -17.04
C THR A 73 -20.10 -7.68 -17.13
N GLU A 74 -20.81 -7.76 -18.26
CA GLU A 74 -22.03 -6.98 -18.47
C GLU A 74 -23.12 -7.33 -17.45
N GLU A 75 -23.36 -8.63 -17.22
CA GLU A 75 -24.35 -9.07 -16.24
C GLU A 75 -23.85 -8.88 -14.80
N ASN A 76 -22.53 -8.97 -14.54
CA ASN A 76 -21.95 -8.60 -13.25
C ASN A 76 -22.23 -7.13 -12.91
N ILE A 77 -22.00 -6.22 -13.86
CA ILE A 77 -22.29 -4.78 -13.72
C ILE A 77 -23.77 -4.57 -13.40
N ASN A 78 -24.66 -5.21 -14.16
CA ASN A 78 -26.10 -5.09 -13.94
C ASN A 78 -26.53 -5.56 -12.54
N ILE A 79 -25.96 -6.67 -12.07
CA ILE A 79 -26.21 -7.16 -10.70
C ILE A 79 -25.71 -6.13 -9.68
N LEU A 80 -24.46 -5.67 -9.81
CA LEU A 80 -23.88 -4.73 -8.87
C LEU A 80 -24.68 -3.42 -8.81
N LYS A 81 -25.09 -2.85 -9.96
CA LYS A 81 -25.93 -1.64 -10.03
C LYS A 81 -27.25 -1.81 -9.29
N ARG A 82 -27.95 -2.95 -9.46
CA ARG A 82 -29.22 -3.24 -8.78
C ARG A 82 -29.06 -3.30 -7.26
N HIS A 83 -27.94 -3.84 -6.79
CA HIS A 83 -27.68 -4.05 -5.36
C HIS A 83 -26.84 -2.94 -4.72
N ILE A 84 -26.39 -1.93 -5.48
CA ILE A 84 -25.31 -1.05 -5.06
C ILE A 84 -25.61 -0.32 -3.75
N ASN A 85 -26.85 0.12 -3.54
CA ASN A 85 -27.23 0.86 -2.34
C ASN A 85 -27.27 -0.03 -1.09
N SER A 86 -27.57 -1.31 -1.24
CA SER A 86 -27.65 -2.29 -0.14
C SER A 86 -26.34 -3.01 0.16
N LEU A 87 -25.28 -2.80 -0.64
CA LEU A 87 -23.96 -3.38 -0.36
C LEU A 87 -23.36 -2.84 0.95
N PRO A 88 -22.68 -3.70 1.73
CA PRO A 88 -21.80 -3.26 2.82
C PRO A 88 -20.78 -2.25 2.31
N ASN A 89 -20.43 -1.25 3.12
CA ASN A 89 -19.51 -0.18 2.70
C ASN A 89 -18.17 -0.72 2.16
N GLU A 90 -17.66 -1.78 2.79
CA GLU A 90 -16.39 -2.43 2.43
C GLU A 90 -16.41 -3.08 1.03
N VAL A 91 -17.58 -3.56 0.58
CA VAL A 91 -17.76 -4.22 -0.72
C VAL A 91 -18.24 -3.24 -1.78
N LYS A 92 -19.06 -2.27 -1.36
CA LYS A 92 -19.61 -1.21 -2.19
C LYS A 92 -18.49 -0.57 -3.00
N GLU A 93 -17.40 -0.14 -2.36
CA GLU A 93 -16.27 0.51 -3.04
C GLU A 93 -15.62 -0.34 -4.14
N SER A 94 -15.42 -1.63 -3.92
CA SER A 94 -14.82 -2.53 -4.92
C SER A 94 -15.80 -2.83 -6.07
N ALA A 95 -17.10 -2.89 -5.79
CA ALA A 95 -18.15 -3.07 -6.79
C ALA A 95 -18.30 -1.83 -7.68
N LEU A 96 -18.18 -0.65 -7.07
CA LEU A 96 -18.14 0.64 -7.76
C LEU A 96 -16.97 0.66 -8.78
N LEU A 97 -15.76 0.28 -8.37
CA LEU A 97 -14.58 0.19 -9.24
C LEU A 97 -14.75 -0.83 -10.38
N TYR A 98 -15.29 -2.02 -10.09
CA TYR A 98 -15.58 -3.03 -11.11
C TYR A 98 -16.48 -2.48 -12.22
N ILE A 99 -17.52 -1.72 -11.84
CA ILE A 99 -18.44 -1.12 -12.81
C ILE A 99 -17.72 -0.10 -13.68
N GLU A 100 -16.89 0.77 -13.11
CA GLU A 100 -16.19 1.82 -13.86
C GLU A 100 -15.18 1.25 -14.86
N ASP A 101 -14.37 0.27 -14.46
CA ASP A 101 -13.31 -0.28 -15.31
C ASP A 101 -13.86 -1.16 -16.44
N MET A 102 -15.05 -1.73 -16.24
CA MET A 102 -15.59 -2.78 -17.12
C MET A 102 -16.83 -2.34 -17.92
N GLU A 103 -17.47 -1.21 -17.56
CA GLU A 103 -18.61 -0.65 -18.28
C GLU A 103 -18.16 0.12 -19.54
N SER A 104 -18.85 -0.11 -20.66
CA SER A 104 -18.57 0.63 -21.89
C SER A 104 -18.93 2.11 -21.76
N GLU A 105 -18.14 2.97 -22.42
CA GLU A 105 -18.30 4.44 -22.37
C GLU A 105 -19.71 4.92 -22.76
N ASP A 106 -20.45 4.14 -23.55
CA ASP A 106 -21.80 4.46 -24.02
C ASP A 106 -22.91 4.36 -22.93
N ASN A 107 -22.65 3.67 -21.80
CA ASN A 107 -23.61 3.47 -20.70
C ASN A 107 -23.24 4.23 -19.40
N PHE A 108 -22.34 5.21 -19.50
CA PHE A 108 -21.75 5.92 -18.37
C PHE A 108 -22.71 6.92 -17.69
N ASP A 109 -23.06 6.70 -16.42
CA ASP A 109 -23.89 7.61 -15.61
C ASP A 109 -23.02 8.66 -14.89
N GLU A 110 -23.13 9.92 -15.34
CA GLU A 110 -22.36 11.06 -14.80
C GLU A 110 -22.66 11.34 -13.30
N THR A 111 -23.83 10.95 -12.79
CA THR A 111 -24.20 11.15 -11.38
C THR A 111 -23.50 10.15 -10.46
N ILE A 112 -23.38 8.90 -10.92
CA ILE A 112 -22.59 7.84 -10.30
C ILE A 112 -21.11 8.29 -10.27
N ALA A 113 -20.57 8.73 -11.41
CA ALA A 113 -19.18 9.21 -11.50
C ALA A 113 -18.86 10.37 -10.53
N LYS A 114 -19.75 11.35 -10.37
CA LYS A 114 -19.58 12.46 -9.41
C LYS A 114 -19.60 12.01 -7.95
N LYS A 115 -20.49 11.09 -7.58
CA LYS A 115 -20.54 10.50 -6.23
C LYS A 115 -19.25 9.74 -5.93
N TYR A 116 -18.72 9.01 -6.90
CA TYR A 116 -17.49 8.24 -6.76
C TYR A 116 -16.27 9.12 -6.68
N LEU A 117 -16.17 10.14 -7.53
CA LEU A 117 -15.10 11.12 -7.45
C LEU A 117 -15.04 11.72 -6.03
N LYS A 118 -16.20 12.04 -5.44
CA LYS A 118 -16.28 12.52 -4.06
C LYS A 118 -15.83 11.46 -3.04
N THR A 119 -16.26 10.21 -3.18
CA THR A 119 -15.83 9.09 -2.30
C THR A 119 -14.33 8.82 -2.43
N ASN A 120 -13.79 8.75 -3.63
CA ASN A 120 -12.37 8.58 -3.91
C ASN A 120 -11.53 9.74 -3.37
N ILE A 121 -12.01 10.99 -3.48
CA ILE A 121 -11.36 12.13 -2.83
C ILE A 121 -11.35 11.98 -1.32
N LEU A 122 -12.48 11.58 -0.72
CA LEU A 122 -12.58 11.40 0.73
C LEU A 122 -11.68 10.25 1.21
N TYR A 123 -11.66 9.13 0.49
CA TYR A 123 -10.85 7.96 0.78
C TYR A 123 -9.35 8.26 0.66
N ARG A 124 -8.92 8.95 -0.41
CA ARG A 124 -7.53 9.40 -0.53
C ARG A 124 -7.17 10.42 0.55
N SER A 125 -8.12 11.26 0.96
CA SER A 125 -7.92 12.16 2.09
C SER A 125 -7.74 11.40 3.40
N SER A 126 -8.49 10.32 3.65
CA SER A 126 -8.33 9.50 4.86
C SER A 126 -7.03 8.68 4.83
N GLU A 127 -6.66 8.08 3.69
CA GLU A 127 -5.38 7.37 3.55
C GLU A 127 -4.19 8.32 3.75
N LYS A 128 -4.28 9.56 3.27
CA LYS A 128 -3.27 10.59 3.50
C LYS A 128 -3.20 11.04 4.96
N ASP A 129 -4.33 11.18 5.63
CA ASP A 129 -4.38 11.48 7.07
C ASP A 129 -3.75 10.34 7.88
N ALA A 130 -4.10 9.10 7.57
CA ALA A 130 -3.54 7.90 8.19
C ALA A 130 -2.02 7.79 7.97
N ALA A 131 -1.53 8.04 6.75
CA ALA A 131 -0.09 8.12 6.47
C ALA A 131 0.60 9.23 7.27
N SER A 132 -0.07 10.38 7.44
CA SER A 132 0.45 11.50 8.22
C SER A 132 0.54 11.17 9.72
N LYS A 133 -0.45 10.44 10.27
CA LYS A 133 -0.43 9.92 11.65
C LYS A 133 0.71 8.91 11.86
N CYS A 134 0.93 8.01 10.89
CA CYS A 134 2.08 7.10 10.90
C CYS A 134 3.41 7.86 10.98
N VAL A 135 3.58 8.89 10.15
CA VAL A 135 4.80 9.72 10.15
C VAL A 135 4.94 10.53 11.43
N ALA A 136 3.85 11.05 11.98
CA ALA A 136 3.84 11.79 13.24
C ALA A 136 4.27 10.89 14.40
N TYR A 137 3.73 9.66 14.47
CA TYR A 137 4.15 8.66 15.45
C TYR A 137 5.65 8.38 15.35
N ALA A 138 6.15 8.16 14.14
CA ALA A 138 7.58 7.93 13.92
C ALA A 138 8.46 9.12 14.36
N LYS A 139 7.98 10.35 14.21
CA LYS A 139 8.69 11.57 14.66
C LYS A 139 8.68 11.76 16.18
N GLU A 140 7.63 11.29 16.84
CA GLU A 140 7.50 11.36 18.29
C GLU A 140 8.39 10.32 18.97
N TYR A 141 8.26 9.06 18.56
CA TYR A 141 8.80 7.94 19.32
C TYR A 141 10.15 7.42 18.83
N TRP A 142 10.76 7.97 17.78
CA TRP A 142 12.04 7.45 17.26
C TRP A 142 13.16 7.42 18.30
N LYS A 143 13.13 8.35 19.27
CA LYS A 143 14.15 8.50 20.32
C LYS A 143 13.75 7.78 21.59
N ASP A 144 12.54 8.04 22.07
CA ASP A 144 12.02 7.53 23.32
C ASP A 144 10.91 6.53 23.01
N TYR A 145 11.07 5.29 23.48
CA TYR A 145 10.13 4.20 23.19
C TYR A 145 8.73 4.49 23.73
N ASN A 146 7.71 4.05 23.00
CA ASN A 146 6.34 4.12 23.48
C ASN A 146 6.10 3.04 24.56
N PRO A 147 5.83 3.41 25.82
CA PRO A 147 5.67 2.46 26.92
C PRO A 147 4.41 1.59 26.82
N SER A 148 3.53 1.86 25.85
CA SER A 148 2.34 1.04 25.57
C SER A 148 2.67 -0.25 24.82
N TYR A 149 3.90 -0.39 24.31
CA TYR A 149 4.37 -1.54 23.56
C TYR A 149 5.61 -2.15 24.20
N PRO A 150 5.92 -3.43 23.93
CA PRO A 150 7.15 -4.03 24.39
C PRO A 150 8.35 -3.45 23.63
N ASP A 151 9.41 -3.11 24.36
CA ASP A 151 10.68 -2.61 23.79
C ASP A 151 11.67 -3.78 23.61
N TRP A 152 11.89 -4.24 22.38
CA TRP A 152 12.76 -5.39 22.09
C TRP A 152 14.22 -4.98 21.81
N ASP A 153 15.17 -5.89 22.08
CA ASP A 153 16.60 -5.63 21.84
C ASP A 153 16.91 -5.34 20.36
N VAL A 154 16.14 -5.94 19.45
CA VAL A 154 16.10 -5.58 18.02
C VAL A 154 14.66 -5.18 17.68
N ASP A 155 14.41 -3.88 17.68
CA ASP A 155 13.04 -3.31 17.73
C ASP A 155 12.51 -2.82 16.37
N CYS A 156 13.29 -2.98 15.30
CA CYS A 156 12.99 -2.33 14.03
C CYS A 156 11.57 -2.59 13.48
N ALA A 157 11.14 -3.86 13.39
CA ALA A 157 9.81 -4.19 12.90
C ALA A 157 8.71 -3.83 13.93
N ASN A 158 9.00 -3.92 15.23
CA ASN A 158 8.06 -3.52 16.28
C ASN A 158 7.75 -2.02 16.19
N PHE A 159 8.78 -1.17 16.07
CA PHE A 159 8.62 0.26 15.84
C PHE A 159 7.81 0.57 14.59
N VAL A 160 8.17 -0.03 13.46
CA VAL A 160 7.46 0.21 12.19
C VAL A 160 6.01 -0.27 12.30
N SER A 161 5.75 -1.37 12.98
CA SER A 161 4.40 -1.86 13.19
C SER A 161 3.56 -0.91 14.05
N GLN A 162 4.15 -0.33 15.09
CA GLN A 162 3.53 0.73 15.89
C GLN A 162 3.19 1.97 15.05
N CYS A 163 4.11 2.41 14.18
CA CYS A 163 3.86 3.53 13.26
C CYS A 163 2.65 3.25 12.36
N LEU A 164 2.58 2.06 11.76
CA LEU A 164 1.48 1.68 10.87
C LEU A 164 0.15 1.54 11.61
N TYR A 165 0.17 1.04 12.85
CA TYR A 165 -1.05 0.97 13.66
C TYR A 165 -1.54 2.35 14.08
N ALA A 166 -0.64 3.27 14.46
CA ALA A 166 -0.97 4.67 14.70
C ALA A 166 -1.50 5.36 13.43
N GLY A 167 -1.02 4.95 12.26
CA GLY A 167 -1.58 5.29 10.96
C GLY A 167 -2.73 4.38 10.51
N GLU A 168 -3.57 3.95 11.46
CA GLU A 168 -4.88 3.31 11.28
C GLU A 168 -4.88 1.97 10.53
N LYS A 169 -3.73 1.31 10.37
CA LYS A 169 -3.71 -0.08 9.87
C LYS A 169 -4.21 -1.02 10.96
N LYS A 170 -5.30 -1.75 10.66
CA LYS A 170 -5.94 -2.67 11.60
C LYS A 170 -5.02 -3.84 11.97
N MET A 171 -4.97 -4.21 13.25
CA MET A 171 -4.33 -5.47 13.66
C MET A 171 -5.08 -6.67 13.08
N LYS A 172 -4.37 -7.76 12.79
CA LYS A 172 -4.92 -9.05 12.37
C LYS A 172 -4.49 -10.14 13.34
N HIS A 173 -5.45 -10.78 14.01
CA HIS A 173 -5.19 -11.94 14.87
C HIS A 173 -6.19 -13.03 14.48
N GLU A 174 -5.94 -13.63 13.33
CA GLU A 174 -6.88 -14.53 12.66
C GLU A 174 -6.48 -16.01 12.84
N TYR A 175 -5.21 -16.29 13.16
CA TYR A 175 -4.66 -17.64 13.22
C TYR A 175 -4.05 -17.95 14.59
N PRO A 176 -4.18 -19.19 15.11
CA PRO A 176 -3.66 -19.56 16.44
C PRO A 176 -2.13 -19.49 16.56
N LYS A 177 -1.41 -19.69 15.45
CA LYS A 177 0.05 -19.70 15.44
C LYS A 177 0.60 -18.28 15.36
N ILE A 178 1.39 -17.90 16.36
CA ILE A 178 1.97 -16.56 16.48
C ILE A 178 2.94 -16.21 15.34
N ASP A 179 3.52 -17.23 14.71
CA ASP A 179 4.45 -17.15 13.59
C ASP A 179 3.78 -17.24 12.21
N ASP A 180 2.45 -17.29 12.15
CA ASP A 180 1.72 -17.26 10.89
C ASP A 180 1.81 -15.87 10.24
N SER A 181 2.17 -15.81 8.95
CA SER A 181 2.34 -14.55 8.22
C SER A 181 1.04 -13.75 8.05
N ARG A 182 -0.12 -14.39 8.23
CA ARG A 182 -1.43 -13.73 8.14
C ARG A 182 -1.79 -12.95 9.41
N ASN A 183 -1.15 -13.28 10.54
CA ASN A 183 -1.25 -12.48 11.75
C ASN A 183 -0.42 -11.21 11.64
N TRP A 184 -0.79 -10.17 12.40
CA TRP A 184 -0.04 -8.94 12.67
C TRP A 184 -0.70 -8.19 13.84
N PHE A 185 -0.19 -8.40 15.06
CA PHE A 185 -0.76 -7.82 16.27
C PHE A 185 0.27 -7.71 17.40
N SER A 186 0.00 -6.80 18.35
CA SER A 186 0.70 -6.69 19.62
C SER A 186 -0.28 -6.26 20.70
N TYR A 187 -0.35 -7.03 21.78
CA TYR A 187 -1.21 -6.74 22.93
C TYR A 187 -0.39 -6.52 24.19
N GLY A 188 -0.70 -5.43 24.89
CA GLY A 188 0.01 -5.03 26.10
C GLY A 188 1.43 -4.52 25.85
N SER A 189 2.12 -4.22 26.95
CA SER A 189 3.46 -3.59 26.96
C SER A 189 4.58 -4.53 27.40
N LYS A 190 4.27 -5.80 27.70
CA LYS A 190 5.26 -6.79 28.17
C LYS A 190 5.79 -7.63 27.01
N LYS A 191 7.05 -8.06 27.10
CA LYS A 191 7.71 -8.98 26.16
C LYS A 191 7.15 -10.41 26.25
N GLU A 192 5.85 -10.57 26.01
CA GLU A 192 5.15 -11.85 26.05
C GLU A 192 4.98 -12.39 24.63
N PRO A 193 5.75 -13.42 24.21
CA PRO A 193 5.72 -13.88 22.83
C PRO A 193 4.34 -14.30 22.35
N SER A 194 3.48 -14.83 23.23
CA SER A 194 2.10 -15.24 22.88
C SER A 194 1.15 -14.06 22.61
N GLN A 195 1.53 -12.84 22.99
CA GLN A 195 0.72 -11.63 22.83
C GLN A 195 1.21 -10.74 21.68
N VAL A 196 2.32 -11.09 21.04
CA VAL A 196 2.93 -10.28 19.96
C VAL A 196 3.33 -11.18 18.79
N SER A 197 2.67 -11.00 17.65
CA SER A 197 2.92 -11.81 16.46
C SER A 197 4.35 -11.66 15.96
N SER A 198 4.91 -12.73 15.38
CA SER A 198 6.25 -12.68 14.78
C SER A 198 6.33 -11.62 13.68
N THR A 199 5.24 -11.40 12.95
CA THR A 199 5.09 -10.41 11.87
C THR A 199 5.05 -8.97 12.38
N TRP A 200 4.67 -8.76 13.65
CA TRP A 200 4.71 -7.44 14.28
C TRP A 200 6.13 -7.06 14.69
N ARG A 201 6.90 -8.02 15.23
CA ARG A 201 8.20 -7.73 15.87
C ARG A 201 9.45 -8.20 15.10
N GLY A 202 9.31 -9.03 14.07
CA GLY A 202 10.44 -9.59 13.32
C GLY A 202 10.48 -9.13 11.87
N ALA A 203 11.60 -8.55 11.40
CA ALA A 203 11.74 -7.97 10.06
C ALA A 203 11.40 -8.94 8.91
N ASN A 204 11.87 -10.19 8.97
CA ASN A 204 11.58 -11.16 7.92
C ASN A 204 10.11 -11.57 7.89
N MET A 205 9.49 -11.72 9.06
CA MET A 205 8.07 -12.06 9.16
C MET A 205 7.18 -10.87 8.78
N PHE A 206 7.59 -9.65 9.14
CA PHE A 206 6.98 -8.42 8.67
C PHE A 206 6.94 -8.37 7.13
N LYS A 207 8.05 -8.71 6.45
CA LYS A 207 8.08 -8.82 4.98
C LYS A 207 6.98 -9.74 4.48
N TRP A 208 6.86 -10.94 5.02
CA TRP A 208 5.86 -11.92 4.55
C TRP A 208 4.43 -11.41 4.74
N HIS A 209 4.13 -10.78 5.88
CA HIS A 209 2.82 -10.18 6.11
C HIS A 209 2.51 -9.07 5.09
N TRP A 210 3.43 -8.13 4.92
CA TRP A 210 3.18 -6.95 4.09
C TRP A 210 3.34 -7.20 2.59
N VAL A 211 4.07 -8.23 2.15
CA VAL A 211 4.00 -8.72 0.76
C VAL A 211 2.58 -9.14 0.41
N SER A 212 1.88 -9.84 1.33
CA SER A 212 0.51 -10.29 1.09
C SER A 212 -0.53 -9.19 1.30
N ARG A 213 -0.27 -8.21 2.17
CA ARG A 213 -1.26 -7.23 2.61
C ARG A 213 -1.16 -5.85 1.95
N SER A 214 0.02 -5.46 1.47
CA SER A 214 0.20 -4.17 0.80
C SER A 214 -0.53 -4.15 -0.55
N TYR A 215 -0.87 -2.97 -1.04
CA TYR A 215 -1.47 -2.82 -2.37
C TYR A 215 -0.49 -3.17 -3.49
N ALA A 216 0.80 -2.98 -3.24
CA ALA A 216 1.91 -3.31 -4.12
C ALA A 216 3.21 -3.28 -3.31
N TYR A 217 4.28 -3.85 -3.85
CA TYR A 217 5.62 -3.63 -3.35
C TYR A 217 6.61 -3.58 -4.51
N LYS A 218 7.77 -2.93 -4.29
CA LYS A 218 8.83 -2.85 -5.29
C LYS A 218 10.20 -2.90 -4.66
N ASP A 219 11.10 -3.62 -5.33
CA ASP A 219 12.49 -3.75 -4.93
C ASP A 219 13.37 -2.72 -5.64
N PHE A 220 14.37 -2.20 -4.92
CA PHE A 220 15.39 -1.29 -5.42
C PHE A 220 16.75 -1.77 -4.96
N ASP A 221 17.73 -1.73 -5.85
CA ASP A 221 19.10 -2.17 -5.56
C ASP A 221 20.02 -0.95 -5.45
N LEU A 222 20.19 -0.41 -4.24
CA LEU A 222 20.88 0.87 -4.02
C LEU A 222 22.38 0.81 -4.36
N SER A 223 22.91 -0.38 -4.68
CA SER A 223 24.24 -0.56 -5.28
C SER A 223 24.37 0.01 -6.69
N LYS A 224 23.24 0.17 -7.40
CA LYS A 224 23.21 0.53 -8.82
C LYS A 224 22.91 2.01 -9.01
N ASN A 225 23.61 2.61 -9.98
CA ASN A 225 23.40 4.00 -10.37
C ASN A 225 21.94 4.25 -10.78
N GLY A 226 21.34 5.31 -10.25
CA GLY A 226 19.97 5.72 -10.55
C GLY A 226 18.89 5.05 -9.69
N GLU A 227 19.17 3.95 -8.98
CA GLU A 227 18.17 3.26 -8.16
C GLU A 227 17.67 4.12 -7.00
N LEU A 228 18.54 4.93 -6.39
CA LEU A 228 18.11 5.88 -5.35
C LEU A 228 17.08 6.89 -5.87
N SER A 229 17.26 7.40 -7.09
CA SER A 229 16.30 8.32 -7.71
C SER A 229 14.98 7.62 -8.08
N ARG A 230 15.04 6.36 -8.53
CA ARG A 230 13.83 5.56 -8.78
C ARG A 230 13.07 5.29 -7.49
N LEU A 231 13.79 4.95 -6.41
CA LEU A 231 13.23 4.80 -5.08
C LEU A 231 12.57 6.10 -4.61
N TYR A 232 13.25 7.24 -4.73
CA TYR A 232 12.70 8.55 -4.37
C TYR A 232 11.37 8.87 -5.08
N ASN A 233 11.27 8.55 -6.37
CA ASN A 233 10.05 8.79 -7.14
C ASN A 233 8.89 7.83 -6.79
N TYR A 234 9.21 6.65 -6.26
CA TYR A 234 8.22 5.64 -5.88
C TYR A 234 7.79 5.75 -4.42
N ALA A 235 8.72 6.11 -3.54
CA ALA A 235 8.53 6.18 -2.11
C ALA A 235 7.57 7.29 -1.72
N GLN A 236 6.82 7.04 -0.65
CA GLN A 236 5.97 8.03 0.00
C GLN A 236 6.15 7.97 1.51
N ALA A 237 5.96 9.10 2.18
CA ALA A 237 6.02 9.14 3.64
C ALA A 237 4.91 8.26 4.24
N GLY A 238 5.25 7.45 5.23
CA GLY A 238 4.36 6.44 5.81
C GLY A 238 4.48 5.06 5.18
N TYR A 239 5.19 4.89 4.05
CA TYR A 239 5.49 3.56 3.52
C TYR A 239 6.62 2.90 4.31
N PRO A 240 6.47 1.63 4.70
CA PRO A 240 7.55 0.86 5.27
C PRO A 240 8.54 0.43 4.18
N ILE A 241 9.79 0.24 4.58
CA ILE A 241 10.88 -0.20 3.72
C ILE A 241 11.74 -1.25 4.43
N SER A 242 11.92 -2.41 3.81
CA SER A 242 12.73 -3.51 4.34
C SER A 242 14.05 -3.63 3.61
N PHE A 243 15.14 -3.85 4.35
CA PHE A 243 16.46 -4.16 3.82
C PHE A 243 16.59 -5.67 3.68
N LEU A 244 17.03 -6.11 2.51
CA LEU A 244 17.05 -7.51 2.12
C LEU A 244 18.47 -8.04 2.00
N ASN A 245 18.68 -9.27 2.44
CA ASN A 245 19.91 -10.01 2.17
C ASN A 245 19.87 -10.64 0.77
N SER A 246 20.97 -11.30 0.37
CA SER A 246 21.10 -11.96 -0.94
C SER A 246 20.11 -13.11 -1.18
N LYS A 247 19.44 -13.61 -0.14
CA LYS A 247 18.42 -14.67 -0.20
C LYS A 247 16.99 -14.11 -0.08
N ASP A 248 16.80 -12.82 -0.34
CA ASP A 248 15.52 -12.10 -0.19
C ASP A 248 14.98 -12.06 1.26
N GLY A 249 15.77 -12.47 2.26
CA GLY A 249 15.39 -12.38 3.66
C GLY A 249 15.47 -10.93 4.14
N ALA A 250 14.39 -10.39 4.71
CA ALA A 250 14.44 -9.06 5.32
C ALA A 250 15.12 -9.15 6.69
N TYR A 251 16.23 -8.43 6.86
CA TYR A 251 16.99 -8.40 8.10
C TYR A 251 16.78 -7.12 8.91
N HIS A 252 16.17 -6.10 8.29
CA HIS A 252 15.86 -4.84 8.93
C HIS A 252 14.67 -4.16 8.23
N THR A 253 13.85 -3.41 8.96
CA THR A 253 12.70 -2.68 8.42
C THR A 253 12.60 -1.30 9.07
N LEU A 254 12.32 -0.28 8.27
CA LEU A 254 12.24 1.12 8.68
C LEU A 254 10.99 1.77 8.09
N ILE A 255 10.69 3.00 8.53
CA ILE A 255 9.56 3.79 8.03
C ILE A 255 10.06 5.03 7.29
N ILE A 256 9.53 5.27 6.08
CA ILE A 256 9.87 6.44 5.28
C ILE A 256 9.16 7.67 5.85
N THR A 257 9.90 8.74 6.12
CA THR A 257 9.36 9.92 6.81
C THR A 257 9.88 11.26 6.28
N GLY A 258 10.85 11.24 5.36
CA GLY A 258 11.46 12.45 4.82
C GLY A 258 12.00 12.25 3.41
N PHE A 259 12.23 13.37 2.74
CA PHE A 259 12.74 13.43 1.37
C PHE A 259 13.68 14.63 1.25
N ASN A 260 14.76 14.46 0.50
CA ASN A 260 15.64 15.56 0.10
C ASN A 260 15.52 15.77 -1.40
N ASN A 261 14.85 16.84 -1.81
CA ASN A 261 14.56 17.11 -3.22
C ASN A 261 15.82 17.44 -4.04
N ASN A 262 16.86 18.01 -3.40
CA ASN A 262 18.08 18.40 -4.09
C ASN A 262 18.91 17.18 -4.49
N THR A 263 18.98 16.19 -3.61
CA THR A 263 19.75 14.94 -3.83
C THR A 263 18.89 13.77 -4.29
N LYS A 264 17.57 13.95 -4.36
CA LYS A 264 16.58 12.88 -4.56
C LYS A 264 16.78 11.71 -3.60
N ASP A 265 16.97 12.04 -2.32
CA ASP A 265 17.24 11.05 -1.27
C ASP A 265 16.00 10.81 -0.40
N VAL A 266 15.95 9.64 0.20
CA VAL A 266 14.84 9.16 1.02
C VAL A 266 15.30 9.06 2.47
N GLY A 267 14.57 9.74 3.35
CA GLY A 267 14.80 9.76 4.79
C GLY A 267 13.91 8.77 5.51
N VAL A 268 14.51 7.90 6.31
CA VAL A 268 13.86 6.85 7.09
C VAL A 268 14.11 7.02 8.59
N ARG A 269 13.26 6.43 9.42
CA ARG A 269 13.42 6.37 10.88
C ARG A 269 13.38 4.93 11.38
N ASN A 270 14.05 4.66 12.50
CA ASN A 270 14.15 3.35 13.13
C ASN A 270 14.48 3.49 14.63
N HIS A 271 14.16 2.46 15.41
CA HIS A 271 14.68 2.28 16.77
C HIS A 271 16.04 1.57 16.83
N SER A 272 16.39 0.77 15.81
CA SER A 272 17.62 -0.03 15.83
C SER A 272 18.48 0.26 14.60
N GLY A 273 19.69 0.76 14.77
CA GLY A 273 20.64 0.99 13.67
C GLY A 273 21.06 2.45 13.49
N ARG A 274 21.70 2.74 12.35
CA ARG A 274 22.30 4.06 12.03
C ARG A 274 21.25 5.18 12.08
N VAL A 275 21.60 6.30 12.72
CA VAL A 275 20.90 7.59 12.63
C VAL A 275 21.90 8.63 12.11
N ASN A 276 21.51 9.43 11.12
CA ASN A 276 22.40 10.46 10.56
C ASN A 276 22.20 11.83 11.22
N ASN A 277 21.02 12.10 11.75
CA ASN A 277 20.71 13.35 12.43
C ASN A 277 20.06 13.06 13.80
N GLU A 278 20.83 13.24 14.87
CA GLU A 278 20.43 12.94 16.25
C GLU A 278 19.36 13.89 16.81
N ASN A 279 19.06 15.01 16.13
CA ASN A 279 17.97 15.89 16.54
C ASN A 279 16.62 15.46 15.94
N THR A 280 16.64 14.69 14.85
CA THR A 280 15.44 14.35 14.09
C THR A 280 15.22 12.85 13.96
N GLY A 281 16.21 12.02 14.28
CA GLY A 281 16.17 10.56 14.08
C GLY A 281 16.27 10.11 12.64
N VAL A 282 16.46 11.05 11.70
CA VAL A 282 16.47 10.70 10.26
C VAL A 282 17.77 10.01 9.91
N ARG A 283 17.63 8.87 9.24
CA ARG A 283 18.67 8.20 8.47
C ARG A 283 18.40 8.45 6.98
N TRP A 284 19.42 8.87 6.25
CA TRP A 284 19.38 9.01 4.81
C TRP A 284 19.85 7.72 4.13
N LEU A 285 19.23 7.36 3.00
CA LEU A 285 19.56 6.15 2.26
C LEU A 285 20.67 6.36 1.23
N SER A 286 21.03 7.60 0.90
CA SER A 286 22.24 7.86 0.12
C SER A 286 23.48 7.22 0.76
N GLY A 287 24.29 6.58 -0.08
CA GLY A 287 25.48 5.84 0.34
C GLY A 287 25.21 4.42 0.86
N ASP A 288 23.96 3.98 1.00
CA ASP A 288 23.67 2.58 1.29
C ASP A 288 23.83 1.71 0.03
N ASN A 289 24.55 0.60 0.18
CA ASN A 289 24.84 -0.36 -0.90
C ASN A 289 24.08 -1.67 -0.65
N VAL A 290 22.76 -1.60 -0.68
CA VAL A 290 21.86 -2.67 -0.21
C VAL A 290 20.60 -2.79 -1.07
N LYS A 291 20.02 -3.98 -1.14
CA LYS A 291 18.70 -4.20 -1.72
C LYS A 291 17.62 -3.84 -0.70
N VAL A 292 16.62 -3.07 -1.13
CA VAL A 292 15.48 -2.66 -0.30
C VAL A 292 14.15 -2.99 -0.99
N ARG A 293 13.10 -3.26 -0.21
CA ARG A 293 11.70 -3.41 -0.66
C ARG A 293 10.83 -2.34 -0.01
N VAL A 294 10.13 -1.56 -0.82
CA VAL A 294 9.11 -0.61 -0.35
C VAL A 294 7.73 -1.23 -0.50
N TYR A 295 6.86 -1.06 0.49
CA TYR A 295 5.49 -1.56 0.46
C TYR A 295 4.49 -0.39 0.38
N VAL A 296 3.59 -0.44 -0.59
CA VAL A 296 2.50 0.51 -0.78
C VAL A 296 1.38 0.15 0.18
N VAL A 297 1.40 0.76 1.37
CA VAL A 297 0.39 0.49 2.41
C VAL A 297 -0.71 1.54 2.45
N TYR A 298 -0.51 2.70 1.82
CA TYR A 298 -1.55 3.73 1.66
C TYR A 298 -1.79 4.08 0.19
N LYS A 299 -3.04 4.33 -0.22
CA LYS A 299 -3.38 4.82 -1.57
C LYS A 299 -3.39 6.36 -1.61
N LEU A 300 -2.22 6.98 -1.72
CA LEU A 300 -2.07 8.45 -1.75
C LEU A 300 -2.21 9.02 -3.17
#